data_AF-A0AAV3AK19-F1
#
_entry.id   AF-A0AAV3AK19-F1
#
_cell.length_a   1.000
_cell.length_b   1.000
_cell.length_c   1.000
_cell.angle_alpha   90.00
_cell.angle_beta   90.00
_cell.angle_gamma   90.00
#
_symmetry.space_group_name_H-M   'P 1'
#
loop_
_entity.id
_entity.type
_entity.pdbx_description
1 polymer ?
#
loop_
_entity_poly.entity_id
_entity_poly.type
_entity_poly.pdbx_seq_one_letter_code
_entity_poly.pdbx_strand_id
1 'polypeptide(L)'
;MAGRVKEVLPQVPLSVIHRDLALTGCVDTTITNILEGGVPYVPEAEPQTGSETPGRSSSPPTRTVQKGFARKPEERHLSLQERKEALYEHARRRYLEKLGDPGTDEVARG
;
A
#
# COMPACT_ATOMS: atom_id res chain seq x y z
N MET A 1 1.85 27.32 -10.24
CA MET A 1 0.59 26.58 -10.03
C MET A 1 0.77 25.08 -10.18
N ALA A 2 1.40 24.59 -11.26
CA ALA A 2 1.60 23.16 -11.50
C ALA A 2 2.29 22.39 -10.37
N GLY A 3 3.27 22.98 -9.68
CA GLY A 3 3.92 22.34 -8.53
C GLY A 3 2.95 21.93 -7.40
N ARG A 4 1.97 22.79 -7.07
CA ARG A 4 0.95 22.46 -6.04
C ARG A 4 0.08 21.29 -6.47
N VAL A 5 -0.27 21.21 -7.76
CA VAL A 5 -1.01 20.05 -8.32
C VAL A 5 -0.15 18.79 -8.25
N LYS A 6 1.16 18.89 -8.54
CA LYS A 6 2.10 17.75 -8.48
C LYS A 6 2.31 17.23 -7.05
N GLU A 7 2.25 18.09 -6.04
CA GLU A 7 2.30 17.68 -4.63
C GLU A 7 1.09 16.83 -4.21
N VAL A 8 -0.11 17.16 -4.72
CA VAL A 8 -1.34 16.41 -4.40
C VAL A 8 -1.57 15.21 -5.33
N LEU A 9 -1.03 15.25 -6.55
CA LEU A 9 -1.16 14.21 -7.57
C LEU A 9 0.22 13.84 -8.14
N PRO A 10 1.10 13.18 -7.36
CA PRO A 10 2.49 12.94 -7.74
C PRO A 10 2.65 11.99 -8.93
N GLN A 11 1.71 11.08 -9.16
CA GLN A 11 1.70 10.16 -10.30
C GLN A 11 1.40 10.84 -11.66
N VAL A 12 0.89 12.07 -11.65
CA VAL A 12 0.49 12.78 -12.87
C VAL A 12 1.69 13.49 -13.48
N PRO A 13 1.98 13.30 -14.77
CA PRO A 13 3.06 14.01 -15.46
C PRO A 13 2.88 15.53 -15.44
N LEU A 14 3.97 16.28 -15.27
CA LEU A 14 3.92 17.75 -15.27
C LEU A 14 3.41 18.31 -16.59
N SER A 15 3.69 17.65 -17.72
CA SER A 15 3.19 18.04 -19.04
C SER A 15 1.66 18.08 -19.10
N VAL A 16 0.99 17.13 -18.44
CA VAL A 16 -0.47 17.02 -18.38
C VAL A 16 -1.04 18.11 -17.51
N ILE A 17 -0.45 18.33 -16.33
CA ILE A 17 -0.83 19.39 -15.40
C ILE A 17 -0.70 20.77 -16.06
N HIS A 18 0.41 21.02 -16.77
CA HIS A 18 0.63 22.27 -17.48
C HIS A 18 -0.39 22.50 -18.59
N ARG A 19 -0.73 21.45 -19.35
CA ARG A 19 -1.72 21.51 -20.42
C ARG A 19 -3.11 21.87 -19.87
N ASP A 20 -3.53 21.22 -18.80
CA ASP A 20 -4.86 21.48 -18.23
C ASP A 20 -4.93 22.85 -17.53
N LEU A 21 -3.87 23.24 -16.81
CA LEU A 21 -3.76 24.58 -16.23
C LEU A 21 -3.79 25.70 -17.28
N ALA A 22 -3.28 25.46 -18.49
CA ALA A 22 -3.38 26.43 -19.57
C ALA A 22 -4.83 26.65 -20.05
N LEU A 23 -5.71 25.66 -19.84
CA LEU A 23 -7.13 25.74 -20.19
C LEU A 23 -7.97 26.31 -19.04
N THR A 24 -7.74 25.82 -17.82
CA THR A 24 -8.57 26.15 -16.65
C THR A 24 -8.08 27.39 -15.90
N GLY A 25 -6.78 27.66 -15.91
CA GLY A 25 -6.14 28.71 -15.11
C GLY A 25 -6.26 28.52 -13.60
N CYS A 26 -6.77 27.38 -13.13
CA CYS A 26 -7.11 27.15 -11.73
C CYS A 26 -6.60 25.79 -11.24
N VAL A 27 -5.95 25.78 -10.08
CA VAL A 27 -5.39 24.57 -9.46
C VAL A 27 -6.49 23.58 -9.08
N ASP A 28 -7.56 24.03 -8.42
CA ASP A 28 -8.62 23.15 -7.92
C ASP A 28 -9.40 22.52 -9.07
N THR A 29 -9.75 23.31 -10.08
CA THR A 29 -10.40 22.79 -11.30
C THR A 29 -9.52 21.77 -12.02
N THR A 30 -8.21 22.02 -12.09
CA THR A 30 -7.26 21.09 -12.70
C THR A 30 -7.21 19.75 -11.94
N ILE A 31 -7.22 19.78 -10.60
CA ILE A 31 -7.25 18.56 -9.78
C ILE A 31 -8.52 17.76 -10.05
N THR A 32 -9.67 18.44 -10.04
CA THR A 32 -10.98 17.81 -10.31
C THR A 32 -11.00 17.17 -11.69
N ASN A 33 -10.58 17.88 -12.75
CA ASN A 33 -10.55 17.35 -14.11
C ASN A 33 -9.71 16.08 -14.25
N ILE A 34 -8.56 16.03 -13.55
CA ILE A 34 -7.68 14.86 -13.57
C ILE A 34 -8.31 13.68 -12.82
N LEU A 35 -8.96 13.92 -11.67
CA LEU A 35 -9.61 12.88 -10.87
C LEU A 35 -10.87 12.33 -11.53
N GLU A 36 -11.64 13.18 -12.21
CA GLU A 36 -12.83 12.80 -12.98
C GLU A 36 -12.47 12.09 -14.30
N GLY A 37 -11.18 12.01 -14.65
CA GLY A 37 -10.70 11.33 -15.86
C GLY A 37 -10.90 12.14 -17.15
N GLY A 38 -11.18 13.44 -17.05
CA GLY A 38 -11.30 14.34 -18.20
C GLY A 38 -9.99 14.52 -18.97
N VAL A 39 -8.85 14.20 -18.35
CA VAL A 39 -7.53 14.26 -18.97
C VAL A 39 -6.85 12.89 -18.94
N PRO A 40 -6.77 12.18 -20.09
CA PRO A 40 -6.07 10.91 -20.15
C PRO A 40 -4.56 11.13 -19.98
N TYR A 41 -3.96 10.41 -19.03
CA TYR A 41 -2.51 10.41 -18.84
C TYR A 41 -1.98 9.01 -18.54
N VAL A 42 -0.71 8.79 -18.89
CA VAL A 42 0.04 7.61 -18.46
C VAL A 42 0.73 7.97 -17.14
N PRO A 43 0.45 7.24 -16.04
CA PRO A 43 1.11 7.50 -14.76
C PRO A 43 2.61 7.31 -14.88
N GLU A 44 3.37 8.33 -14.46
CA GLU A 44 4.81 8.20 -14.33
C GLU A 44 5.09 7.51 -13.00
N ALA A 45 5.74 6.33 -13.05
CA ALA A 45 6.16 5.64 -11.83
C ALA A 45 7.11 6.58 -11.07
N GLU A 46 6.88 6.74 -9.77
CA GLU A 46 7.71 7.62 -8.95
C GLU A 46 9.19 7.29 -9.15
N PRO A 47 10.08 8.30 -9.28
CA PRO A 47 11.51 8.05 -9.24
C PRO A 47 11.81 7.45 -7.87
N GLN A 48 11.92 6.12 -7.82
CA GLN A 48 12.66 5.46 -6.78
C GLN A 48 14.06 6.04 -6.88
N THR A 49 14.41 6.95 -5.96
CA THR A 49 15.78 7.31 -5.67
C THR A 49 16.48 6.02 -5.27
N GLY A 50 16.98 5.30 -6.27
CA GLY A 50 17.83 4.14 -6.12
C GLY A 50 19.15 4.61 -5.55
N SER A 51 19.29 4.53 -4.24
CA SER A 51 20.60 4.43 -3.62
C SER A 51 20.91 2.95 -3.50
N GLU A 52 21.77 2.47 -4.38
CA GLU A 52 22.42 1.18 -4.24
C GLU A 52 23.22 1.14 -2.93
N THR A 53 22.94 0.19 -2.05
CA THR A 53 23.92 -0.33 -1.08
C THR A 53 23.69 -1.83 -0.87
N PRO A 54 24.67 -2.70 -1.12
CA PRO A 54 24.59 -4.11 -0.75
C PRO A 54 25.08 -4.26 0.71
N GLY A 55 24.22 -4.71 1.63
CA GLY A 55 24.59 -4.73 3.05
C GLY A 55 23.65 -5.49 3.99
N ARG A 56 23.61 -6.82 3.85
CA ARG A 56 23.61 -7.84 4.91
C ARG A 56 22.82 -7.62 6.24
N SER A 57 21.79 -8.47 6.36
CA SER A 57 21.32 -9.25 7.55
C SER A 57 20.65 -8.60 8.77
N SER A 58 19.40 -9.05 8.97
CA SER A 58 18.82 -9.65 10.20
C SER A 58 17.65 -8.93 10.91
N SER A 59 16.47 -9.58 10.81
CA SER A 59 15.24 -9.49 11.65
C SER A 59 14.30 -8.27 11.51
N PRO A 60 12.99 -8.37 11.82
CA PRO A 60 12.08 -9.53 12.00
C PRO A 60 11.14 -9.71 10.77
N PRO A 61 10.24 -10.73 10.69
CA PRO A 61 9.29 -10.83 9.58
C PRO A 61 8.38 -9.60 9.60
N THR A 62 8.63 -8.68 8.68
CA THR A 62 7.75 -7.56 8.38
C THR A 62 6.40 -8.17 8.03
N ARG A 63 5.43 -8.08 8.96
CA ARG A 63 4.02 -8.19 8.60
C ARG A 63 3.80 -7.06 7.62
N THR A 64 3.86 -7.37 6.34
CA THR A 64 3.49 -6.48 5.24
C THR A 64 2.00 -6.25 5.40
N VAL A 65 1.64 -5.28 6.24
CA VAL A 65 0.29 -4.75 6.29
C VAL A 65 0.10 -4.13 4.91
N GLN A 66 -0.49 -4.89 3.99
CA GLN A 66 -0.71 -4.43 2.61
C GLN A 66 -1.41 -3.08 2.69
N LYS A 67 -0.74 -2.07 2.13
CA LYS A 67 -1.12 -0.67 2.26
C LYS A 67 -2.33 -0.41 1.35
N GLY A 68 -3.53 -0.64 1.87
CA GLY A 68 -4.80 -0.32 1.22
C GLY A 68 -5.60 -1.52 0.69
N PHE A 69 -6.87 -1.26 0.36
CA PHE A 69 -7.77 -2.23 -0.26
C PHE A 69 -7.48 -2.37 -1.77
N ALA A 70 -7.65 -3.58 -2.32
CA ALA A 70 -7.53 -3.81 -3.78
C ALA A 70 -8.54 -2.98 -4.59
N ARG A 71 -8.19 -2.65 -5.85
CA ARG A 71 -8.97 -1.74 -6.71
C ARG A 71 -10.34 -2.30 -7.07
N LYS A 72 -10.52 -3.63 -7.14
CA LYS A 72 -11.81 -4.27 -7.45
C LYS A 72 -12.45 -4.95 -6.22
N PRO A 73 -13.80 -4.93 -6.09
CA PRO A 73 -14.51 -5.57 -4.97
C PRO A 73 -14.21 -7.06 -4.77
N GLU A 74 -14.12 -7.83 -5.86
CA GLU A 74 -13.86 -9.27 -5.81
C GLU A 74 -12.44 -9.55 -5.27
N GLU A 75 -11.44 -8.82 -5.76
CA GLU A 75 -10.06 -8.90 -5.30
C GLU A 75 -9.95 -8.55 -3.80
N ARG A 76 -10.77 -7.60 -3.30
CA ARG A 76 -10.85 -7.29 -1.87
C ARG A 76 -11.41 -8.47 -1.07
N HIS A 77 -12.46 -9.11 -1.56
CA HIS A 77 -13.07 -10.24 -0.87
C HIS A 77 -12.12 -11.44 -0.80
N LEU A 78 -11.44 -11.75 -1.90
CA LEU A 78 -10.42 -12.81 -1.96
C LEU A 78 -9.26 -12.52 -1.00
N SER A 79 -8.73 -11.29 -0.97
CA SER A 79 -7.67 -10.90 -0.03
C SER A 79 -8.07 -11.04 1.44
N LEU A 80 -9.34 -10.75 1.78
CA LEU A 80 -9.84 -10.94 3.15
C LEU A 80 -9.93 -12.42 3.53
N GLN A 81 -10.41 -13.27 2.63
CA GLN A 81 -10.46 -14.72 2.83
C GLN A 81 -9.06 -15.30 2.99
N GLU A 82 -8.14 -14.94 2.10
CA GLU A 82 -6.74 -15.38 2.15
C GLU A 82 -6.04 -14.95 3.45
N ARG A 83 -6.23 -13.68 3.88
CA ARG A 83 -5.66 -13.19 5.15
C ARG A 83 -6.26 -13.92 6.35
N LYS A 84 -7.56 -14.24 6.31
CA LYS A 84 -8.25 -15.03 7.34
C LYS A 84 -7.63 -16.42 7.42
N GLU A 85 -7.46 -17.10 6.28
CA GLU A 85 -6.85 -18.43 6.20
C GLU A 85 -5.41 -18.42 6.74
N ALA A 86 -4.58 -17.47 6.32
CA ALA A 86 -3.21 -17.33 6.81
C ALA A 86 -3.16 -17.15 8.35
N LEU A 87 -4.11 -16.40 8.92
CA LEU A 87 -4.22 -16.23 10.37
C LEU A 87 -4.60 -17.53 11.07
N TYR A 88 -5.56 -18.28 10.52
CA TYR A 88 -5.92 -19.60 11.05
C TYR A 88 -4.77 -20.60 10.96
N GLU A 89 -4.05 -20.65 9.85
CA GLU A 89 -2.89 -21.52 9.70
C GLU A 89 -1.80 -21.18 10.70
N HIS A 90 -1.47 -19.91 10.86
CA HIS A 90 -0.48 -19.47 11.84
C HIS A 90 -0.90 -19.85 13.27
N ALA A 91 -2.17 -19.63 13.62
CA ALA A 91 -2.70 -20.04 14.93
C ALA A 91 -2.65 -21.56 15.14
N ARG A 92 -3.00 -22.36 14.11
CA ARG A 92 -2.91 -23.82 14.16
C ARG A 92 -1.46 -24.30 14.37
N ARG A 93 -0.51 -23.74 13.62
CA ARG A 93 0.93 -24.07 13.78
C ARG A 93 1.40 -23.78 15.20
N ARG A 94 1.13 -22.57 15.71
CA ARG A 94 1.46 -22.17 17.09
C ARG A 94 0.81 -23.07 18.14
N TYR A 95 -0.43 -23.50 17.91
CA TYR A 95 -1.14 -24.40 18.82
C TYR A 95 -0.52 -25.79 18.87
N LEU A 96 -0.16 -26.37 17.72
CA LEU A 96 0.53 -27.66 17.65
C LEU A 96 1.94 -27.59 18.25
N GLU A 97 2.68 -26.51 17.99
CA GLU A 97 3.97 -26.23 18.64
C GLU A 97 3.83 -26.18 20.16
N LYS A 98 2.79 -25.49 20.67
CA LYS A 98 2.53 -25.41 22.12
C LYS A 98 2.06 -26.74 22.71
N LEU A 99 1.27 -27.54 22.00
CA LEU A 99 0.88 -28.88 22.46
C LEU A 99 2.03 -29.89 22.43
N GLY A 100 3.07 -29.62 21.63
CA GLY A 100 4.30 -30.41 21.63
C GLY A 100 5.22 -30.13 22.81
N ASP A 101 4.97 -29.10 23.61
CA ASP A 101 5.78 -28.70 24.76
C ASP A 101 4.97 -28.81 26.07
N PRO A 102 5.11 -29.91 26.85
CA PRO A 102 4.36 -30.13 28.10
C PRO A 102 4.94 -29.30 29.26
N GLY A 103 4.95 -27.96 29.13
CA GLY A 103 5.76 -27.10 30.02
C GLY A 103 5.18 -25.75 30.43
N THR A 104 3.94 -25.38 30.09
CA THR A 104 3.38 -24.07 30.48
C THR A 104 2.03 -24.16 31.18
N ASP A 105 2.02 -24.70 32.40
CA ASP A 105 0.85 -24.64 33.31
C ASP A 105 1.20 -24.17 34.74
N GLU A 106 2.38 -23.55 34.96
CA GLU A 106 2.84 -23.14 36.29
C GLU A 106 3.06 -21.63 36.51
N VAL A 107 2.27 -20.75 35.88
CA VAL A 107 2.32 -19.29 36.21
C VAL A 107 0.94 -18.61 36.25
N ALA A 108 -0.13 -19.37 36.53
CA ALA A 108 -1.48 -18.80 36.68
C ALA A 108 -2.20 -19.25 37.97
N ARG A 109 -1.45 -19.40 39.07
CA ARG A 109 -2.01 -19.28 40.43
C ARG A 109 -1.52 -17.98 41.06
N GLY A 110 -2.31 -16.94 40.84
CA GLY A 110 -2.44 -15.77 41.72
C GLY A 110 -3.90 -15.64 42.08
#